data_AF-A0AA38IAH1-F1
#
_entry.id   AF-A0AA38IAH1-F1
#
_cell.length_a   1.000
_cell.length_b   1.000
_cell.length_c   1.000
_cell.angle_alpha   90.00
_cell.angle_beta   90.00
_cell.angle_gamma   90.00
#
_symmetry.space_group_name_H-M   'P 1'
#
loop_
_entity.id
_entity.type
_entity.pdbx_description
1 polymer ?
#
loop_
_entity_poly.entity_id
_entity_poly.type
_entity_poly.pdbx_seq_one_letter_code
_entity_poly.pdbx_strand_id
1 'polypeptide(L)'
;MQESNFVPEIILQEAEEAPLQLLPAKSREQYEKVFSEFNEWKAKRGVMTINGEVLLPYFLNLKWKYAISSIWSKYSVLKASINVNKNIDIGKYSKLTAYLKSESRGYKAKKAAVLERAHVEEFLTRACDKKYLMIKVISLNLLDIVDNKP
;
A
#
# COMPACT_ATOMS: atom_id res chain seq x y z
N MET A 1 11.54 45.91 -10.53
CA MET A 1 12.57 45.08 -9.87
C MET A 1 11.89 43.78 -9.53
N GLN A 2 12.30 42.66 -10.14
CA GLN A 2 11.77 41.35 -9.74
C GLN A 2 12.44 41.00 -8.41
N GLU A 3 11.65 40.88 -7.34
CA GLU A 3 12.14 40.37 -6.06
C GLU A 3 12.71 38.97 -6.29
N SER A 4 14.03 38.83 -6.19
CA SER A 4 14.68 37.53 -6.11
C SER A 4 14.24 36.90 -4.81
N ASN A 5 13.26 36.00 -4.88
CA ASN A 5 12.73 35.28 -3.74
C ASN A 5 13.79 34.27 -3.27
N PHE A 6 14.80 34.77 -2.55
CA PHE A 6 15.89 33.96 -2.02
C PHE A 6 15.35 33.19 -0.82
N VAL A 7 15.10 31.91 -1.02
CA VAL A 7 14.75 30.98 0.06
C VAL A 7 16.07 30.39 0.59
N PRO A 8 16.40 30.56 1.87
CA PRO A 8 17.61 29.98 2.46
C PRO A 8 17.63 28.45 2.34
N GLU A 9 18.81 27.88 2.14
CA GLU A 9 19.02 26.43 1.96
C GLU A 9 18.43 25.59 3.11
N ILE A 10 18.48 26.10 4.35
CA ILE A 10 17.90 25.46 5.53
C ILE A 10 16.38 25.28 5.36
N ILE A 11 15.70 26.31 4.85
CA ILE A 11 14.25 26.27 4.61
C ILE A 11 13.93 25.33 3.43
N LEU A 12 14.81 25.22 2.43
CA LEU A 12 14.67 24.24 1.34
C LEU A 12 14.81 22.81 1.86
N GLN A 13 15.81 22.53 2.71
CA GLN A 13 15.99 21.22 3.34
C GLN A 13 14.82 20.85 4.25
N GLU A 14 14.37 21.78 5.11
CA GLU A 14 13.18 21.57 5.94
C GLU A 14 11.94 21.28 5.10
N ALA A 15 11.79 21.96 3.96
CA ALA A 15 10.70 21.72 3.01
C ALA A 15 10.83 20.39 2.24
N GLU A 16 12.04 19.87 2.04
CA GLU A 16 12.28 18.54 1.44
C GLU A 16 12.06 17.39 2.44
N GLU A 17 12.32 17.63 3.73
CA GLU A 17 12.16 16.63 4.80
C GLU A 17 10.74 16.56 5.38
N ALA A 18 10.03 17.69 5.46
CA ALA A 18 8.66 17.75 5.99
C ALA A 18 7.68 16.78 5.27
N PRO A 19 7.74 16.59 3.93
CA PRO A 19 6.90 15.64 3.22
C PRO A 19 7.14 14.17 3.63
N LEU A 20 8.34 13.81 4.10
CA LEU A 20 8.65 12.44 4.58
C LEU A 20 7.91 12.09 5.87
N GLN A 21 7.51 13.10 6.64
CA GLN A 21 6.64 12.95 7.81
C GLN A 21 5.17 12.77 7.45
N LEU A 22 4.76 13.13 6.21
CA LEU A 22 3.39 12.96 5.74
C LEU A 22 3.06 11.50 5.39
N LEU A 23 4.07 10.66 5.20
CA LEU A 23 3.88 9.22 4.97
C LEU A 23 3.75 8.48 6.30
N PRO A 24 2.88 7.43 6.39
CA PRO A 24 2.73 6.69 7.63
C PRO A 24 4.04 6.03 8.04
N ALA A 25 4.54 6.35 9.24
CA ALA A 25 5.85 5.90 9.71
C ALA A 25 6.02 4.37 9.65
N LYS A 26 4.97 3.62 10.01
CA LYS A 26 4.99 2.14 10.02
C LYS A 26 5.13 1.51 8.62
N SER A 27 4.72 2.21 7.57
CA SER A 27 4.73 1.68 6.19
C SER A 27 5.68 2.43 5.27
N ARG A 28 6.54 3.31 5.80
CA ARG A 28 7.43 4.17 5.01
C ARG A 28 8.30 3.37 4.03
N GLU A 29 8.91 2.28 4.49
CA GLU A 29 9.72 1.39 3.67
C GLU A 29 8.97 0.87 2.43
N GLN A 30 7.68 0.52 2.59
CA GLN A 30 6.87 0.05 1.47
C GLN A 30 6.63 1.17 0.44
N TYR A 31 6.46 2.41 0.89
CA TYR A 31 6.23 3.56 0.03
C TYR A 31 7.48 3.92 -0.78
N GLU A 32 8.63 3.91 -0.12
CA GLU A 32 9.94 4.12 -0.73
C GLU A 32 10.24 3.03 -1.76
N LYS A 33 10.01 1.76 -1.41
CA LYS A 33 10.20 0.63 -2.31
C LYS A 33 9.35 0.75 -3.58
N VAL A 34 8.05 1.01 -3.45
CA VAL A 34 7.15 1.15 -4.62
C VAL A 34 7.54 2.35 -5.49
N PHE A 35 7.97 3.45 -4.86
CA PHE A 35 8.44 4.62 -5.59
C PHE A 35 9.76 4.36 -6.32
N SER A 36 10.70 3.64 -5.70
CA SER A 36 11.96 3.20 -6.32
C SER A 36 11.69 2.27 -7.51
N GLU A 37 10.84 1.25 -7.35
CA GLU A 37 10.42 0.35 -8.44
C GLU A 37 9.88 1.12 -9.65
N PHE A 38 9.10 2.18 -9.41
CA PHE A 38 8.60 3.05 -10.48
C PHE A 38 9.70 3.89 -11.13
N ASN A 39 10.61 4.48 -10.35
CA ASN A 39 11.72 5.28 -10.87
C ASN A 39 12.69 4.42 -11.69
N GLU A 40 12.98 3.20 -11.26
CA GLU A 40 13.76 2.24 -12.06
C GLU A 40 13.08 1.88 -13.38
N TRP A 41 11.76 1.64 -13.35
CA TRP A 41 11.00 1.35 -14.56
C TRP A 41 11.03 2.51 -15.56
N LYS A 42 10.93 3.75 -15.06
CA LYS A 42 11.08 4.97 -15.86
C LYS A 42 12.49 5.11 -16.44
N ALA A 43 13.52 4.91 -15.61
CA ALA A 43 14.92 5.02 -16.02
C ALA A 43 15.26 4.01 -17.12
N LYS A 44 14.79 2.76 -16.99
CA LYS A 44 14.93 1.71 -18.03
C LYS A 44 14.28 2.08 -19.37
N ARG A 45 13.34 3.03 -19.38
CA ARG A 45 12.65 3.52 -20.58
C ARG A 45 13.13 4.91 -21.04
N GLY A 46 14.13 5.49 -20.39
CA GLY A 46 14.63 6.83 -20.71
C GLY A 46 13.64 7.96 -20.42
N VAL A 47 12.68 7.74 -19.52
CA VAL A 47 11.62 8.71 -19.20
C VAL A 47 11.93 9.43 -17.90
N MET A 48 12.05 10.76 -17.94
CA MET A 48 12.32 11.56 -16.74
C MET A 48 11.04 12.14 -16.11
N THR A 49 10.00 12.39 -16.92
CA THR A 49 8.77 13.06 -16.50
C THR A 49 7.78 12.12 -15.80
N ILE A 50 6.81 12.70 -15.09
CA ILE A 50 5.70 11.99 -14.46
C ILE A 50 4.40 12.67 -14.91
N ASN A 51 3.63 11.99 -15.75
CA ASN A 51 2.33 12.44 -16.24
C ASN A 51 1.42 11.23 -16.52
N GLY A 52 0.20 11.49 -17.01
CA GLY A 52 -0.75 10.43 -17.35
C GLY A 52 -0.25 9.47 -18.44
N GLU A 53 0.49 9.99 -19.43
CA GLU A 53 1.05 9.24 -20.55
C GLU A 53 2.14 8.25 -20.12
N VAL A 54 2.83 8.53 -19.01
CA VAL A 54 3.86 7.66 -18.42
C VAL A 54 3.25 6.69 -17.41
N LEU A 55 2.29 7.15 -16.60
CA LEU A 55 1.67 6.33 -15.56
C LEU A 55 0.75 5.25 -16.16
N LEU A 56 0.00 5.56 -17.21
CA LEU A 56 -0.89 4.60 -17.86
C LEU A 56 -0.16 3.32 -18.34
N PRO A 57 0.92 3.39 -19.13
CA PRO A 57 1.69 2.21 -19.53
C PRO A 57 2.37 1.48 -18.36
N TYR A 58 2.74 2.21 -17.29
CA TYR A 58 3.24 1.56 -16.07
C TYR A 58 2.17 0.67 -15.44
N PHE A 59 0.96 1.19 -15.21
CA PHE A 59 -0.15 0.41 -14.63
C PHE A 59 -0.67 -0.68 -15.58
N LEU A 60 -0.59 -0.48 -16.90
CA LEU A 60 -0.83 -1.55 -17.88
C LEU A 60 0.18 -2.70 -17.72
N ASN A 61 1.46 -2.41 -17.46
CA ASN A 61 2.45 -3.47 -17.23
C ASN A 61 2.22 -4.23 -15.92
N LEU A 62 1.71 -3.55 -14.88
CA LEU A 62 1.41 -4.18 -13.59
C LEU A 62 0.25 -5.19 -13.66
N LYS A 63 -0.68 -5.01 -14.60
CA LYS A 63 -1.83 -5.93 -14.80
C LYS A 63 -1.40 -7.39 -14.96
N TRP A 64 -0.30 -7.63 -15.66
CA TRP A 64 0.20 -8.98 -15.92
C TRP A 64 0.86 -9.64 -14.70
N LYS A 65 1.17 -8.86 -13.66
CA LYS A 65 1.95 -9.30 -12.49
C LYS A 65 1.13 -9.36 -11.21
N TYR A 66 0.06 -8.58 -11.11
CA TYR A 66 -0.62 -8.33 -9.84
C TYR A 66 -2.14 -8.44 -9.98
N ALA A 67 -2.79 -8.88 -8.90
CA ALA A 67 -4.24 -8.76 -8.76
C ALA A 67 -4.67 -7.29 -8.72
N ILE A 68 -5.89 -6.99 -9.19
CA ILE A 68 -6.40 -5.62 -9.27
C ILE A 68 -6.42 -4.88 -7.93
N SER A 69 -6.68 -5.58 -6.81
CA SER A 69 -6.59 -5.01 -5.47
C SER A 69 -5.17 -4.56 -5.12
N SER A 70 -4.16 -5.37 -5.47
CA SER A 70 -2.75 -4.99 -5.33
C SER A 70 -2.36 -3.83 -6.24
N ILE A 71 -2.93 -3.73 -7.44
CA ILE A 71 -2.73 -2.59 -8.35
C ILE A 71 -3.27 -1.31 -7.72
N TRP A 72 -4.47 -1.33 -7.13
CA TRP A 72 -5.01 -0.18 -6.38
C TRP A 72 -4.16 0.20 -5.18
N SER A 73 -3.66 -0.78 -4.42
CA SER A 73 -2.72 -0.50 -3.33
C SER A 73 -1.46 0.19 -3.84
N LYS A 74 -0.85 -0.33 -4.92
CA LYS A 74 0.30 0.32 -5.56
C LYS A 74 -0.04 1.71 -6.09
N TYR A 75 -1.22 1.91 -6.67
CA TYR A 75 -1.69 3.24 -7.10
C TYR A 75 -1.78 4.22 -5.93
N SER A 76 -2.40 3.82 -4.81
CA SER A 76 -2.53 4.67 -3.63
C SER A 76 -1.18 5.03 -3.02
N VAL A 77 -0.27 4.05 -2.92
CA VAL A 77 1.11 4.28 -2.45
C VAL A 77 1.82 5.24 -3.39
N LEU A 78 1.78 4.99 -4.69
CA LEU A 78 2.48 5.80 -5.68
C LEU A 78 1.90 7.23 -5.76
N LYS A 79 0.58 7.38 -5.60
CA LYS A 79 -0.10 8.68 -5.52
C LYS A 79 0.44 9.51 -4.36
N ALA A 80 0.52 8.93 -3.17
CA ALA A 80 1.05 9.59 -2.00
C ALA A 80 2.55 9.91 -2.17
N SER A 81 3.37 8.94 -2.59
CA SER A 81 4.81 9.13 -2.77
C SER A 81 5.14 10.21 -3.81
N ILE A 82 4.46 10.21 -4.97
CA ILE A 82 4.66 11.23 -6.00
C ILE A 82 4.21 12.61 -5.52
N ASN A 83 3.08 12.70 -4.79
CA ASN A 83 2.62 13.96 -4.24
C ASN A 83 3.63 14.53 -3.24
N VAL A 84 4.14 13.69 -2.35
CA VAL A 84 5.16 14.03 -1.34
C VAL A 84 6.48 14.47 -1.99
N ASN A 85 6.99 13.72 -2.96
CA ASN A 85 8.34 13.93 -3.52
C ASN A 85 8.39 14.96 -4.66
N LYS A 86 7.28 15.17 -5.37
CA LYS A 86 7.25 15.95 -6.61
C LYS A 86 6.10 16.95 -6.66
N ASN A 87 5.24 17.00 -5.63
CA ASN A 87 4.05 17.84 -5.59
C ASN A 87 3.13 17.66 -6.81
N ILE A 88 3.03 16.41 -7.30
CA ILE A 88 2.17 16.05 -8.42
C ILE A 88 1.03 15.18 -7.91
N ASP A 89 -0.20 15.70 -7.95
CA ASP A 89 -1.39 14.87 -7.76
C ASP A 89 -1.68 14.06 -9.03
N ILE A 90 -1.46 12.74 -8.97
CA ILE A 90 -1.79 11.83 -10.07
C ILE A 90 -3.28 11.47 -10.13
N GLY A 91 -4.07 11.85 -9.11
CA GLY A 91 -5.52 11.68 -9.07
C GLY A 91 -6.26 12.46 -10.14
N LYS A 92 -5.69 13.57 -10.61
CA LYS A 92 -6.22 14.41 -11.69
C LYS A 92 -6.20 13.75 -13.07
N TYR A 93 -5.46 12.66 -13.24
CA TYR A 93 -5.37 11.96 -14.52
C TYR A 93 -6.59 11.07 -14.76
N SER A 94 -7.66 11.65 -15.31
CA SER A 94 -8.94 10.98 -15.56
C SER A 94 -8.83 9.69 -16.37
N LYS A 95 -7.97 9.66 -17.40
CA LYS A 95 -7.72 8.47 -18.23
C LYS A 95 -7.16 7.30 -17.40
N LEU A 96 -6.21 7.57 -16.51
CA LEU A 96 -5.62 6.57 -15.62
C LEU A 96 -6.66 6.03 -14.64
N THR A 97 -7.41 6.93 -13.99
CA THR A 97 -8.46 6.54 -13.03
C THR A 97 -9.58 5.76 -13.71
N ALA A 98 -9.97 6.13 -14.93
CA ALA A 98 -10.97 5.41 -15.72
C ALA A 98 -10.51 3.99 -16.06
N TYR A 99 -9.24 3.83 -16.48
CA TYR A 99 -8.63 2.53 -16.73
C TYR A 99 -8.62 1.64 -15.48
N LEU A 100 -8.13 2.15 -14.34
CA LEU A 100 -8.12 1.37 -13.09
C LEU A 100 -9.53 0.96 -12.65
N LYS A 101 -10.51 1.87 -12.79
CA LYS A 101 -11.92 1.57 -12.50
C LYS A 101 -12.51 0.52 -13.44
N SER A 102 -12.19 0.56 -14.75
CA SER A 102 -12.69 -0.45 -15.69
C SER A 102 -12.13 -1.83 -15.38
N GLU A 103 -10.85 -1.92 -15.03
CA GLU A 103 -10.20 -3.18 -14.64
C GLU A 103 -10.74 -3.76 -13.32
N SER A 104 -11.39 -2.92 -12.51
CA SER A 104 -12.00 -3.34 -11.25
C SER A 104 -13.41 -3.88 -11.39
N ARG A 105 -14.03 -3.74 -12.56
CA ARG A 105 -15.41 -4.20 -12.77
C ARG A 105 -15.45 -5.71 -12.61
N GLY A 106 -16.35 -6.18 -11.75
CA GLY A 106 -16.49 -7.60 -11.46
C GLY A 106 -15.47 -8.18 -10.48
N TYR A 107 -14.53 -7.37 -9.95
CA TYR A 107 -13.66 -7.83 -8.87
C TYR A 107 -14.50 -8.17 -7.63
N LYS A 108 -14.38 -9.41 -7.17
CA LYS A 108 -14.95 -9.86 -5.90
C LYS A 108 -13.82 -9.98 -4.89
N ALA A 109 -13.93 -9.24 -3.78
CA ALA A 109 -12.97 -9.30 -2.71
C ALA A 109 -12.93 -10.72 -2.12
N LYS A 110 -11.73 -11.31 -2.05
CA LYS A 110 -11.51 -12.56 -1.32
C LYS A 110 -11.64 -12.27 0.17
N LYS A 111 -12.73 -12.71 0.78
CA LYS A 111 -12.89 -12.66 2.24
C LYS A 111 -12.03 -13.77 2.86
N ALA A 112 -11.47 -13.49 4.03
CA ALA A 112 -10.88 -14.54 4.84
C ALA A 112 -11.96 -15.57 5.22
N ALA A 113 -11.58 -16.84 5.34
CA ALA A 113 -12.49 -17.86 5.83
C ALA A 113 -12.92 -17.50 7.25
N VAL A 114 -14.20 -17.72 7.55
CA VAL A 114 -14.71 -17.53 8.91
C VAL A 114 -14.22 -18.69 9.75
N LEU A 115 -13.47 -18.37 10.81
CA LEU A 115 -13.00 -19.38 11.75
C LEU A 115 -14.12 -19.70 12.73
N GLU A 116 -14.82 -20.80 12.49
CA GLU A 116 -15.87 -21.32 13.36
C GLU A 116 -15.32 -22.03 14.62
N ARG A 117 -16.15 -22.14 15.66
CA ARG A 117 -15.80 -22.81 16.92
C ARG A 117 -15.28 -24.24 16.69
N ALA A 118 -15.93 -25.01 15.82
CA ALA A 118 -15.53 -26.38 15.51
C ALA A 118 -14.08 -26.46 14.97
N HIS A 119 -13.66 -25.48 14.16
CA HIS A 119 -12.28 -25.42 13.66
C HIS A 119 -11.28 -25.11 14.79
N VAL A 120 -11.66 -24.29 15.77
CA VAL A 120 -10.83 -23.99 16.94
C VAL A 120 -10.71 -25.22 17.84
N GLU A 121 -11.80 -25.92 18.12
CA GLU A 121 -11.81 -27.17 18.89
C GLU A 121 -10.98 -28.26 18.21
N GLU A 122 -11.12 -28.40 16.89
CA GLU A 122 -10.30 -29.31 16.10
C GLU A 122 -8.80 -28.96 16.20
N PHE A 123 -8.46 -27.67 16.11
CA PHE A 123 -7.08 -27.22 16.29
C PHE A 123 -6.55 -27.52 17.70
N LEU A 124 -7.34 -27.22 18.73
CA LEU A 124 -6.98 -27.47 20.13
C LEU A 124 -6.76 -28.95 20.43
N THR A 125 -7.54 -29.84 19.80
CA THR A 125 -7.46 -31.29 20.02
C THR A 125 -6.38 -31.96 19.17
N ARG A 126 -6.29 -31.63 17.88
CA ARG A 126 -5.46 -32.38 16.91
C ARG A 126 -4.09 -31.79 16.66
N ALA A 127 -3.88 -30.49 16.86
CA ALA A 127 -2.58 -29.88 16.56
C ALA A 127 -1.49 -30.36 17.55
N CYS A 128 -0.24 -30.47 17.11
CA CYS A 128 0.85 -30.94 17.97
C CYS A 128 1.26 -29.91 19.03
N ASP A 129 1.25 -30.28 20.31
CA ASP A 129 1.56 -29.36 21.41
C ASP A 129 2.99 -28.83 21.37
N LYS A 130 3.98 -29.67 20.98
CA LYS A 130 5.38 -29.23 20.87
C LYS A 130 5.57 -28.01 19.96
N LYS A 131 4.66 -27.81 18.99
CA LYS A 131 4.70 -26.69 18.04
C LYS A 131 3.68 -25.60 18.36
N TYR A 132 2.52 -25.96 18.94
CA TYR A 132 1.37 -25.06 19.03
C TYR A 132 0.86 -24.80 20.45
N LEU A 133 1.53 -25.30 21.50
CA LEU A 133 1.09 -25.18 22.91
C LEU A 133 0.71 -23.75 23.29
N MET A 134 1.56 -22.77 22.99
CA MET A 134 1.29 -21.37 23.32
C MET A 134 0.02 -20.84 22.64
N ILE A 135 -0.19 -21.18 21.37
CA ILE A 135 -1.36 -20.75 20.60
C ILE A 135 -2.63 -21.45 21.13
N LYS A 136 -2.54 -22.72 21.52
CA LYS A 136 -3.66 -23.45 22.13
C LYS A 136 -4.08 -22.85 23.47
N VAL A 137 -3.13 -22.57 24.36
CA VAL A 137 -3.39 -21.96 25.67
C VAL A 137 -4.06 -20.60 25.52
N ILE A 138 -3.58 -19.75 24.60
CA ILE A 138 -4.23 -18.45 24.31
C ILE A 138 -5.65 -18.64 23.78
N SER A 139 -5.85 -19.59 22.86
CA SER A 139 -7.16 -19.84 22.24
C SER A 139 -8.19 -20.34 23.27
N LEU A 140 -7.78 -21.18 24.23
CA LEU A 140 -8.64 -21.64 25.33
C LEU A 140 -9.08 -20.48 26.22
N ASN A 141 -8.13 -19.68 26.72
CA ASN A 141 -8.45 -18.53 27.59
C ASN A 141 -9.37 -17.52 26.90
N LEU A 142 -9.22 -17.31 25.59
CA LEU A 142 -10.08 -16.41 24.82
C LEU A 142 -11.51 -16.97 24.66
N LEU A 143 -11.67 -18.28 24.48
CA LEU A 143 -13.00 -18.92 24.44
C LEU A 143 -13.72 -18.77 25.77
N ASP A 144 -13.03 -19.00 26.89
CA ASP A 144 -13.60 -18.88 28.24
C ASP A 144 -14.07 -17.45 28.55
N ILE A 145 -13.38 -16.43 28.03
CA ILE A 145 -13.76 -15.02 28.16
C ILE A 145 -14.98 -14.67 27.30
N VAL A 146 -15.07 -15.22 26.08
CA VAL A 146 -16.20 -14.99 25.17
C VAL A 146 -17.47 -15.68 25.68
N ASP A 147 -17.32 -16.87 26.27
CA ASP A 147 -18.43 -17.66 26.79
C ASP A 147 -18.91 -17.19 28.18
N ASN A 148 -18.06 -16.52 28.97
CA ASN A 148 -18.41 -15.88 30.24
C ASN A 148 -18.70 -14.36 30.13
N LYS A 149 -19.29 -13.93 29.02
CA LYS A 149 -19.79 -12.54 28.94
C LYS A 149 -21.07 -12.41 29.80
N PRO A 150 -21.17 -11.41 30.71
CA PRO A 150 -22.40 -11.19 31.48
C PRO A 150 -23.60 -10.85 30.58
#